data_AF-A0A933JD82-F1
#
_entry.id   AF-A0A933JD82-F1
#
_cell.length_a   1.000
_cell.length_b   1.000
_cell.length_c   1.000
_cell.angle_alpha   90.00
_cell.angle_beta   90.00
_cell.angle_gamma   90.00
#
_symmetry.space_group_name_H-M   'P 1'
#
loop_
_entity.id
_entity.type
_entity.pdbx_description
1 polymer ?
#
loop_
_entity_poly.entity_id
_entity_poly.type
_entity_poly.pdbx_seq_one_letter_code
_entity_poly.pdbx_strand_id
1 'polypeptide(L)'
;MDRSEAIQFYRSGQDITVEKLLELSAKVDALEKENAALKKKFTVLNNYRSKKSKKNKSKPWWRWGRKKGHKGSFRPLPDHIDRTVNVTTRKCPQCEGKLSGCQEEFPE
;
A
#
# COMPACT_ATOMS: atom_id res chain seq x y z
N MET A 1 -19.50 42.47 3.76
CA MET A 1 -20.11 43.80 3.62
C MET A 1 -20.16 44.37 5.01
N ASP A 2 -19.46 45.48 5.21
CA ASP A 2 -19.36 46.06 6.52
C ASP A 2 -20.58 46.95 6.82
N ARG A 3 -20.89 47.13 8.11
CA ARG A 3 -22.08 47.87 8.53
C ARG A 3 -22.10 49.30 8.01
N SER A 4 -20.93 49.94 7.88
CA SER A 4 -20.74 51.27 7.31
C SER A 4 -21.12 51.34 5.84
N GLU A 5 -20.73 50.34 5.04
CA GLU A 5 -21.07 50.25 3.62
C GLU A 5 -22.57 50.06 3.42
N ALA A 6 -23.20 49.18 4.22
CA ALA A 6 -24.65 48.95 4.15
C ALA A 6 -25.45 50.24 4.42
N ILE A 7 -24.99 51.07 5.35
CA ILE A 7 -25.59 52.39 5.64
C ILE A 7 -25.40 53.35 4.46
N GLN A 8 -24.25 53.32 3.79
CA GLN A 8 -24.03 54.15 2.58
C GLN A 8 -24.97 53.75 1.44
N PHE A 9 -25.15 52.45 1.17
CA PHE A 9 -26.11 52.01 0.16
C PHE A 9 -27.53 52.43 0.52
N TYR A 10 -27.96 52.24 1.76
CA TYR A 10 -29.27 52.68 2.22
C TYR A 10 -29.50 54.19 2.02
N ARG A 11 -28.45 55.00 2.21
CA ARG A 11 -28.49 56.44 1.98
C ARG A 11 -28.43 56.83 0.49
N SER A 12 -27.86 56.00 -0.38
CA SER A 12 -27.75 56.27 -1.82
C SER A 12 -29.08 56.19 -2.57
N GLY A 13 -30.12 55.62 -1.95
CA GLY A 13 -31.47 55.56 -2.51
C GLY A 13 -32.06 54.16 -2.49
N GLN A 14 -33.39 54.11 -2.65
CA GLN A 14 -34.17 52.87 -2.57
C GLN A 14 -33.90 51.95 -3.76
N ASP A 15 -33.78 52.49 -4.97
CA ASP A 15 -33.59 51.65 -6.17
C ASP A 15 -32.24 50.93 -6.17
N ILE A 16 -31.17 51.64 -5.79
CA ILE A 16 -29.81 51.08 -5.71
C ILE A 16 -29.73 49.99 -4.62
N THR A 17 -30.42 50.19 -3.49
CA THR A 17 -30.45 49.16 -2.44
C THR A 17 -31.21 47.93 -2.88
N VAL A 18 -32.36 48.09 -3.54
CA VAL A 18 -33.16 46.96 -4.04
C VAL A 18 -32.37 46.17 -5.08
N GLU A 19 -31.72 46.85 -6.03
CA GLU A 19 -30.89 46.19 -7.04
C GLU A 19 -29.75 45.39 -6.38
N LYS A 20 -29.07 45.98 -5.39
CA LYS A 20 -27.97 45.30 -4.69
C LYS A 20 -28.46 44.11 -3.86
N LEU A 21 -29.61 44.22 -3.22
CA LEU A 21 -30.23 43.12 -2.48
C LEU A 21 -30.61 41.97 -3.40
N LEU A 22 -31.17 42.27 -4.58
CA LEU A 22 -31.47 41.26 -5.59
C LEU A 22 -30.20 40.55 -6.07
N GLU A 23 -29.14 41.30 -6.39
CA GLU A 23 -27.85 40.73 -6.80
C GLU A 23 -27.25 39.81 -5.72
N LEU A 24 -27.27 40.26 -4.46
CA LEU A 24 -26.77 39.48 -3.33
C LEU A 24 -27.62 38.23 -3.08
N SER A 25 -28.95 38.33 -3.19
CA SER A 25 -29.85 37.17 -3.04
C SER A 25 -29.57 36.11 -4.10
N ALA A 26 -29.40 36.50 -5.36
CA ALA A 26 -29.07 35.58 -6.45
C ALA A 26 -27.70 34.90 -6.24
N LYS A 27 -26.72 35.64 -5.71
CA LYS A 27 -25.40 35.08 -5.35
C LYS A 27 -25.48 34.08 -4.21
N VAL A 28 -26.26 34.37 -3.16
CA VAL A 28 -26.47 33.44 -2.04
C VAL A 28 -27.13 32.17 -2.55
N ASP A 29 -28.19 32.27 -3.35
CA ASP A 29 -28.88 31.11 -3.93
C ASP A 29 -27.95 30.23 -4.79
N ALA A 30 -27.08 30.86 -5.60
CA ALA A 30 -26.10 30.15 -6.41
C ALA A 30 -25.08 29.40 -5.54
N LEU A 31 -24.51 30.09 -4.53
CA LEU A 31 -23.54 29.50 -3.61
C LEU A 31 -24.14 28.39 -2.75
N GLU A 32 -25.41 28.50 -2.36
CA GLU A 32 -26.11 27.46 -1.61
C GLU A 32 -26.34 26.21 -2.47
N LYS A 33 -26.74 26.38 -3.74
CA LYS A 33 -26.87 25.27 -4.70
C LYS A 33 -25.54 24.56 -4.94
N GLU A 34 -24.46 25.32 -5.13
CA GLU A 34 -23.11 24.77 -5.28
C GLU A 34 -22.66 24.03 -4.03
N ASN A 35 -22.82 24.62 -2.85
CA ASN A 35 -22.50 23.98 -1.58
C ASN A 35 -23.31 22.70 -1.37
N ALA A 36 -24.60 22.69 -1.71
CA ALA A 36 -25.42 21.49 -1.64
C ALA A 36 -24.92 20.39 -2.59
N ALA A 37 -24.53 20.76 -3.82
CA ALA A 37 -23.97 19.82 -4.78
C ALA A 37 -22.60 19.27 -4.32
N LEU A 38 -21.73 20.12 -3.79
CA LEU A 38 -20.42 19.73 -3.26
C LEU A 38 -20.55 18.84 -2.02
N LYS A 39 -21.45 19.15 -1.10
CA LYS A 39 -21.76 18.29 0.06
C LYS A 39 -22.24 16.91 -0.38
N LYS A 40 -23.12 16.84 -1.38
CA LYS A 40 -23.55 15.55 -1.98
C LYS A 40 -22.35 14.77 -2.54
N LYS A 41 -21.50 15.40 -3.36
CA LYS A 41 -20.27 14.77 -3.90
C LYS A 41 -19.34 14.28 -2.79
N PHE A 42 -19.13 15.09 -1.75
CA PHE A 42 -18.29 14.74 -0.60
C PHE A 42 -18.85 13.53 0.16
N THR A 43 -20.16 13.47 0.41
CA THR A 43 -20.78 12.32 1.10
C THR A 43 -20.59 11.02 0.32
N VAL A 44 -20.74 11.04 -1.01
CA VAL A 44 -20.50 9.87 -1.88
C VAL A 44 -19.05 9.41 -1.80
N LEU A 45 -18.09 10.35 -1.93
CA LEU A 45 -16.66 10.03 -1.84
C LEU A 45 -16.26 9.50 -0.45
N ASN A 46 -16.79 10.10 0.62
CA ASN A 46 -16.48 9.69 1.98
C ASN A 46 -17.04 8.29 2.29
N ASN A 47 -18.23 7.96 1.77
CA ASN A 47 -18.80 6.62 1.84
C ASN A 47 -17.97 5.58 1.07
N TYR A 48 -17.24 6.01 0.03
CA TYR A 48 -16.30 5.14 -0.68
C TYR A 48 -15.03 4.87 0.15
N ARG A 49 -14.54 5.88 0.88
CA ARG A 49 -13.35 5.79 1.74
C ARG A 49 -13.60 5.05 3.05
N SER A 50 -14.83 5.06 3.57
CA SER A 50 -15.22 4.38 4.81
C SER A 50 -15.50 2.88 4.64
N LYS A 51 -15.69 2.41 3.40
CA LYS A 51 -15.56 0.99 3.06
C LYS A 51 -14.08 0.59 3.12
N LYS A 52 -13.47 0.71 4.31
CA LYS A 52 -12.32 -0.13 4.65
C LYS A 52 -12.79 -1.54 4.35
N SER A 53 -12.26 -2.12 3.28
CA SER A 53 -12.48 -3.53 2.99
C SER A 53 -12.26 -4.25 4.30
N LYS A 54 -13.25 -5.05 4.74
CA LYS A 54 -13.07 -5.91 5.91
C LYS A 54 -11.78 -6.65 5.58
N LYS A 55 -10.67 -6.29 6.24
CA LYS A 55 -9.39 -6.95 6.00
C LYS A 55 -9.69 -8.39 6.36
N ASN A 56 -9.82 -9.25 5.34
CA ASN A 56 -9.97 -10.67 5.55
C ASN A 56 -8.81 -11.03 6.45
N LYS A 57 -9.10 -11.40 7.70
CA LYS A 57 -8.06 -11.71 8.68
C LYS A 57 -7.20 -12.76 7.99
N SER A 58 -5.94 -12.42 7.73
CA SER A 58 -5.02 -13.37 7.13
C SER A 58 -5.04 -14.63 8.00
N LYS A 59 -4.80 -15.78 7.38
CA LYS A 59 -4.68 -17.01 8.16
C LYS A 59 -3.66 -16.74 9.28
N PRO A 60 -3.90 -17.23 10.51
CA PRO A 60 -2.91 -17.05 11.56
C PRO A 60 -1.57 -17.66 11.16
N TRP A 61 -0.46 -17.12 11.69
CA TRP A 61 0.90 -17.48 11.26
C TRP A 61 1.20 -18.98 11.40
N TRP A 62 0.64 -19.65 12.41
CA TRP A 62 0.79 -21.10 12.60
C TRP A 62 0.03 -21.96 11.57
N ARG A 63 -0.86 -21.35 10.79
CA ARG A 63 -1.53 -21.97 9.64
C ARG A 63 -0.85 -21.62 8.32
N TRP A 64 0.25 -20.87 8.35
CA TRP A 64 1.11 -20.69 7.19
C TRP A 64 1.94 -21.95 6.99
N GLY A 65 2.15 -22.33 5.73
CA GLY A 65 2.85 -23.57 5.37
C GLY A 65 1.95 -24.74 4.99
N ARG A 66 2.57 -25.89 4.74
CA ARG A 66 1.88 -27.12 4.34
C ARG A 66 1.02 -27.67 5.49
N LYS A 67 -0.20 -28.09 5.19
CA LYS A 67 -1.08 -28.79 6.16
C LYS A 67 -0.40 -30.04 6.75
N LYS A 68 -0.83 -30.44 7.95
CA LYS A 68 -0.41 -31.71 8.58
C LYS A 68 -0.71 -32.87 7.63
N GLY A 69 0.30 -33.72 7.37
CA GLY A 69 0.17 -34.91 6.50
C GLY A 69 0.65 -34.72 5.06
N HIS A 70 1.08 -33.52 4.63
CA HIS A 70 1.77 -33.42 3.35
C HIS A 70 3.14 -34.06 3.43
N LYS A 71 3.45 -34.96 2.48
CA LYS A 71 4.79 -35.52 2.30
C LYS A 71 5.82 -34.39 2.19
N GLY A 72 6.98 -34.57 2.82
CA GLY A 72 8.11 -33.66 2.68
C GLY A 72 8.49 -33.49 1.21
N SER A 73 8.92 -32.30 0.81
CA SER A 73 9.39 -32.02 -0.54
C SER A 73 10.87 -32.37 -0.71
N PHE A 74 11.28 -33.51 -0.15
CA PHE A 74 12.65 -33.99 -0.31
C PHE A 74 12.74 -34.76 -1.62
N ARG A 75 13.90 -34.64 -2.29
CA ARG A 75 14.22 -35.57 -3.36
C ARG A 75 14.32 -36.97 -2.75
N PRO A 76 13.79 -38.02 -3.39
CA PRO A 76 14.05 -39.38 -2.95
C PRO A 76 15.56 -39.63 -2.96
N LEU A 77 16.02 -40.48 -2.05
CA LEU A 77 17.35 -41.05 -2.17
C LEU A 77 17.43 -41.79 -3.52
N PRO A 78 18.51 -41.64 -4.29
CA PRO A 78 18.69 -42.42 -5.51
C PRO A 78 18.81 -43.91 -5.16
N ASP A 79 18.27 -44.78 -6.00
CA ASP A 79 18.32 -46.23 -5.79
C ASP A 79 19.75 -46.80 -5.93
N HIS A 80 20.58 -46.15 -6.73
CA HIS A 80 21.95 -46.59 -7.02
C HIS A 80 22.89 -45.38 -7.20
N ILE A 81 24.15 -45.53 -6.77
CA ILE A 81 25.23 -44.55 -7.00
C ILE A 81 26.08 -45.05 -8.15
N ASP A 82 26.08 -44.33 -9.28
CA ASP A 82 26.80 -44.77 -10.49
C ASP A 82 28.33 -44.80 -10.32
N ARG A 83 28.88 -43.87 -9.53
CA ARG A 83 30.32 -43.75 -9.28
C ARG A 83 30.61 -42.88 -8.06
N THR A 84 31.59 -43.30 -7.27
CA THR A 84 32.17 -42.48 -6.20
C THR A 84 33.52 -41.96 -6.67
N VAL A 85 33.73 -40.65 -6.59
CA VAL A 85 34.98 -40.00 -7.01
C VAL A 85 35.58 -39.28 -5.81
N ASN A 86 36.79 -39.68 -5.42
CA ASN A 86 37.56 -38.99 -4.38
C ASN A 86 38.19 -37.74 -4.99
N VAL A 87 37.65 -36.57 -4.66
CA VAL A 87 38.17 -35.29 -5.13
C VAL A 87 39.15 -34.74 -4.09
N THR A 88 40.44 -34.90 -4.34
CA THR A 88 41.49 -34.28 -3.53
C THR A 88 41.91 -32.94 -4.15
N THR A 89 42.06 -31.92 -3.31
CA THR A 89 42.55 -30.60 -3.73
C THR A 89 44.04 -30.50 -3.41
N ARG A 90 44.85 -30.09 -4.39
CA ARG A 90 46.31 -29.89 -4.20
C ARG A 90 46.64 -28.49 -3.67
N LYS A 91 45.71 -27.55 -3.83
CA LYS A 91 45.83 -26.15 -3.45
C LYS A 91 44.53 -25.68 -2.82
N CYS A 92 44.62 -24.72 -1.91
CA CYS A 92 43.44 -24.07 -1.36
C CYS A 92 42.69 -23.31 -2.46
N PRO A 93 41.38 -23.54 -2.69
CA PRO A 93 40.63 -22.83 -3.73
C PRO A 93 40.45 -21.33 -3.45
N GLN A 94 40.79 -20.86 -2.23
CA GLN A 94 40.60 -19.48 -1.81
C GLN A 94 41.89 -18.66 -1.75
N CYS A 95 43.03 -19.27 -1.42
CA CYS A 95 44.32 -18.57 -1.33
C CYS A 95 45.43 -19.19 -2.21
N GLU A 96 45.12 -20.25 -2.96
CA GLU A 96 46.06 -21.01 -3.82
C GLU A 96 47.29 -21.60 -3.12
N GLY A 97 47.37 -21.45 -1.80
CA GLY A 97 48.44 -22.01 -0.97
C GLY A 97 48.49 -23.53 -1.08
N LYS A 98 49.71 -24.07 -0.96
CA LYS A 98 49.94 -25.52 -0.88
C LYS A 98 49.29 -26.04 0.40
N LEU A 99 48.42 -27.05 0.26
CA LEU A 99 47.84 -27.73 1.41
C LEU A 99 48.90 -28.70 1.97
N SER A 100 49.18 -28.62 3.28
CA SER A 100 49.98 -29.64 3.97
C SER A 100 49.21 -30.96 3.95
N GLY A 101 49.84 -32.02 3.46
CA GLY A 101 49.19 -33.20 2.86
C GLY A 101 48.03 -33.84 3.63
N CYS A 102 47.03 -34.32 2.88
CA CYS A 102 46.02 -35.26 3.36
C CYS A 102 46.67 -36.65 3.52
N GLN A 103 46.71 -37.18 4.74
CA GLN A 103 47.15 -38.55 5.01
C GLN A 103 45.99 -39.52 4.77
N GLU A 104 45.91 -40.19 3.62
CA GLU A 104 45.22 -41.50 3.48
C GLU A 104 45.85 -42.28 2.31
N GLU A 105 46.93 -43.02 2.58
CA GLU A 105 47.27 -44.22 1.80
C GLU A 105 46.81 -45.42 2.63
N PHE A 106 45.70 -46.05 2.25
CA PHE A 106 45.35 -47.39 2.73
C PHE A 106 45.65 -48.37 1.59
N PRO A 107 46.59 -49.33 1.76
CA PRO A 107 46.87 -50.33 0.75
C PRO A 107 45.69 -51.30 0.58
N GLU A 108 45.59 -51.84 -0.64
CA GLU A 108 44.52 -52.69 -1.21
C GLU A 108 44.09 -53.90 -0.37
#